data_AF-A0A6N6SUU2-F1
#
_entry.id   AF-A0A6N6SUU2-F1
#
_cell.length_a   1.000
_cell.length_b   1.000
_cell.length_c   1.000
_cell.angle_alpha   90.00
_cell.angle_beta   90.00
_cell.angle_gamma   90.00
#
_symmetry.space_group_name_H-M   'P 1'
#
loop_
_entity.id
_entity.type
_entity.pdbx_description
1 polymer ?
#
loop_
_entity_poly.entity_id
_entity_poly.type
_entity_poly.pdbx_seq_one_letter_code
_entity_poly.pdbx_strand_id
1 'polypeptide(L)'
;MPEKTANGGAETGFPPMMMMMPFGFDAFMEFNRPALAAMAQVNGKVYDGISAMNKNWVAFVNRRLKEDLAMPKHLADCKTVQDMYGVYAEFFQTAYADYQHELEQITKLGKSLADDTLHVVQSRMDEAARESRQGK
;
A
#
# COMPACT_ATOMS: atom_id res chain seq x y z
N MET A 1 -8.56 44.65 40.97
CA MET A 1 -7.36 43.82 41.20
C MET A 1 -7.55 43.08 42.52
N PRO A 2 -7.01 41.87 42.72
CA PRO A 2 -6.79 40.71 41.83
C PRO A 2 -7.45 39.43 42.43
N GLU A 3 -7.91 38.46 41.64
CA GLU A 3 -7.16 37.31 41.12
C GLU A 3 -6.62 36.34 42.21
N LYS A 4 -7.19 35.13 42.26
CA LYS A 4 -6.47 33.92 42.70
C LYS A 4 -6.90 32.75 41.81
N THR A 5 -6.06 32.49 40.83
CA THR A 5 -6.00 31.28 40.01
C THR A 5 -5.82 30.02 40.88
N ALA A 6 -6.57 28.96 40.58
CA ALA A 6 -6.11 27.60 40.79
C ALA A 6 -6.49 26.78 39.55
N ASN A 7 -5.45 26.23 38.97
CA ASN A 7 -5.34 25.60 37.66
C ASN A 7 -5.57 24.08 37.79
N GLY A 8 -5.95 23.43 36.69
CA GLY A 8 -6.01 21.98 36.55
C GLY A 8 -7.38 21.55 36.02
N GLY A 9 -7.56 21.01 34.82
CA GLY A 9 -6.60 20.41 33.91
C GLY A 9 -7.26 19.15 33.34
N ALA A 10 -7.65 19.21 32.07
CA ALA A 10 -7.99 18.08 31.21
C ALA A 10 -9.15 17.14 31.65
N GLU A 11 -10.40 17.55 31.40
CA GLU A 11 -11.54 16.63 31.26
C GLU A 11 -11.80 16.31 29.77
N THR A 12 -10.75 16.04 29.00
CA THR A 12 -10.86 15.35 27.70
C THR A 12 -10.28 13.95 27.84
N GLY A 13 -10.82 13.20 28.80
CA GLY A 13 -10.55 11.78 28.92
C GLY A 13 -11.44 11.03 27.95
N PHE A 14 -10.84 10.41 26.94
CA PHE A 14 -11.47 9.32 26.18
C PHE A 14 -12.22 8.39 27.16
N PRO A 15 -13.45 7.94 26.84
CA PRO A 15 -14.18 7.06 27.74
C PRO A 15 -13.35 5.80 28.06
N PRO A 16 -13.52 5.22 29.26
CA PRO A 16 -12.65 4.18 29.80
C PRO A 16 -12.90 2.86 29.06
N MET A 17 -12.32 2.71 27.87
CA MET A 17 -12.17 1.42 27.18
C MET A 17 -11.41 0.39 28.03
N MET A 18 -10.76 0.82 29.12
CA MET A 18 -10.11 -0.05 30.11
C MET A 18 -11.07 -0.71 31.12
N MET A 19 -12.31 -0.25 31.26
CA MET A 19 -13.27 -0.85 32.22
C MET A 19 -14.19 -1.94 31.62
N MET A 20 -14.06 -2.24 30.32
CA MET A 20 -14.91 -3.24 29.64
C MET A 20 -14.23 -4.60 29.37
N MET A 21 -13.01 -4.84 29.84
CA MET A 21 -12.33 -6.13 29.65
C MET A 21 -12.37 -6.97 30.94
N PRO A 22 -13.17 -8.05 31.00
CA PRO A 22 -13.29 -8.88 32.20
C PRO A 22 -12.04 -9.71 32.52
N PHE A 23 -11.02 -9.68 31.66
CA PHE A 23 -9.75 -10.38 31.79
C PHE A 23 -8.59 -9.38 31.65
N GLY A 24 -7.53 -9.54 32.46
CA GLY A 24 -6.36 -8.65 32.43
C GLY A 24 -5.76 -8.51 31.03
N PHE A 25 -5.15 -7.36 30.75
CA PHE A 25 -4.56 -7.03 29.45
C PHE A 25 -3.64 -8.15 28.92
N ASP A 26 -2.89 -8.81 29.79
CA ASP A 26 -2.03 -9.95 29.44
C ASP A 26 -2.82 -11.16 28.90
N ALA A 27 -3.93 -11.52 29.53
CA ALA A 27 -4.79 -12.62 29.08
C ALA A 27 -5.49 -12.29 27.76
N PHE A 28 -5.87 -11.03 27.56
CA PHE A 28 -6.39 -10.56 26.27
C PHE A 28 -5.31 -10.64 25.17
N MET A 29 -4.08 -10.24 25.47
CA MET A 29 -2.97 -10.29 24.52
C MET A 29 -2.57 -11.73 24.18
N GLU A 30 -2.58 -12.66 25.15
CA GLU A 30 -2.35 -14.09 24.89
C GLU A 30 -3.45 -14.69 24.01
N PHE A 31 -4.73 -14.42 24.32
CA PHE A 31 -5.86 -14.91 23.54
C PHE A 31 -5.82 -14.41 22.08
N ASN A 32 -5.37 -13.17 21.87
CA ASN A 32 -5.28 -12.56 20.53
C ASN A 32 -3.90 -12.73 19.88
N ARG A 33 -2.94 -13.38 20.53
CA ARG A 33 -1.55 -13.51 20.06
C ARG A 33 -1.43 -14.04 18.62
N PRO A 34 -2.18 -15.07 18.19
CA PRO A 34 -2.12 -15.55 16.81
C PRO A 34 -2.59 -14.50 15.79
N ALA A 35 -3.65 -13.75 16.12
CA ALA A 35 -4.16 -12.68 15.27
C ALA A 35 -3.18 -11.50 15.18
N LEU A 36 -2.57 -11.10 16.29
CA LEU A 36 -1.54 -10.06 16.34
C LEU A 36 -0.29 -10.46 15.54
N ALA A 37 0.15 -11.73 15.64
CA ALA A 37 1.28 -12.25 14.87
C ALA A 37 0.97 -12.30 13.36
N ALA A 38 -0.24 -12.70 12.97
CA ALA A 38 -0.69 -12.65 11.58
C ALA A 38 -0.70 -11.21 11.05
N MET A 39 -1.24 -10.26 11.82
CA MET A 39 -1.25 -8.84 11.47
C MET A 39 0.16 -8.27 11.32
N ALA A 40 1.10 -8.63 12.18
CA ALA A 40 2.49 -8.19 12.07
C ALA A 40 3.17 -8.69 10.78
N GLN A 41 2.90 -9.95 10.38
CA GLN A 41 3.43 -10.51 9.13
C GLN A 41 2.80 -9.88 7.89
N VAL A 42 1.48 -9.65 7.93
CA VAL A 42 0.76 -8.94 6.85
C VAL A 42 1.29 -7.52 6.71
N ASN A 43 1.54 -6.81 7.81
CA ASN A 43 2.08 -5.45 7.78
C ASN A 43 3.41 -5.38 7.00
N GLY A 44 4.34 -6.31 7.24
CA GLY A 44 5.61 -6.36 6.50
C GLY A 44 5.41 -6.51 5.00
N LYS A 45 4.57 -7.48 4.57
CA LYS A 45 4.27 -7.71 3.15
C LYS A 45 3.53 -6.54 2.49
N VAL A 46 2.66 -5.85 3.23
CA VAL A 46 1.97 -4.65 2.76
C VAL A 46 2.97 -3.53 2.49
N TYR A 47 3.94 -3.29 3.39
CA TYR A 47 4.97 -2.28 3.16
C TYR A 47 5.85 -2.62 1.95
N ASP A 48 6.24 -3.88 1.79
CA ASP A 48 6.99 -4.32 0.61
C ASP A 48 6.19 -4.12 -0.68
N GLY A 49 4.89 -4.45 -0.66
CA GLY A 49 3.96 -4.21 -1.76
C GLY A 49 3.85 -2.72 -2.12
N ILE A 50 3.64 -1.85 -1.13
CA ILE A 50 3.58 -0.40 -1.34
C ILE A 50 4.90 0.13 -1.90
N SER A 51 6.05 -0.32 -1.37
CA SER A 51 7.37 0.06 -1.85
C SER A 51 7.59 -0.32 -3.32
N ALA A 52 7.20 -1.54 -3.69
CA ALA A 52 7.29 -2.02 -5.07
C ALA A 52 6.33 -1.25 -6.01
N MET A 53 5.11 -0.95 -5.56
CA MET A 53 4.16 -0.11 -6.32
C MET A 53 4.70 1.29 -6.55
N ASN A 54 5.29 1.92 -5.52
CA ASN A 54 5.91 3.23 -5.63
C ASN A 54 7.07 3.24 -6.63
N LYS A 55 7.92 2.21 -6.62
CA LYS A 55 9.03 2.09 -7.58
C LYS A 55 8.52 2.00 -9.02
N ASN A 56 7.52 1.16 -9.28
CA ASN A 56 6.93 1.01 -10.60
C ASN A 56 6.29 2.33 -11.07
N TRP A 57 5.50 2.97 -10.21
CA TRP A 57 4.86 4.24 -10.50
C TRP A 57 5.87 5.34 -10.85
N VAL A 58 6.92 5.51 -10.04
CA VAL A 58 7.97 6.50 -10.31
C VAL A 58 8.73 6.19 -11.60
N ALA A 59 9.00 4.92 -11.89
CA ALA A 59 9.64 4.52 -13.14
C ALA A 59 8.76 4.83 -14.36
N PHE A 60 7.46 4.56 -14.26
CA PHE A 60 6.47 4.91 -15.29
C PHE A 60 6.40 6.42 -15.52
N VAL A 61 6.20 7.21 -14.47
CA VAL A 61 6.13 8.68 -14.57
C VAL A 61 7.40 9.25 -15.20
N ASN A 62 8.58 8.76 -14.79
CA ASN A 62 9.84 9.22 -15.38
C ASN A 62 9.95 8.88 -16.88
N ARG A 63 9.50 7.70 -17.31
CA ARG A 63 9.51 7.33 -18.73
C ARG A 63 8.56 8.20 -19.54
N ARG A 64 7.31 8.33 -19.08
CA ARG A 64 6.28 9.15 -19.73
C ARG A 64 6.68 10.62 -19.83
N LEU A 65 7.23 11.18 -18.75
CA LEU A 65 7.72 12.55 -18.73
C LEU A 65 8.88 12.78 -19.71
N LYS A 66 9.78 11.82 -19.88
CA LYS A 66 10.86 11.92 -20.88
C LYS A 66 10.30 12.00 -22.29
N GLU A 67 9.33 11.15 -22.63
CA GLU A 67 8.64 11.18 -23.93
C GLU A 67 7.91 12.51 -24.15
N ASP A 68 7.19 13.00 -23.13
CA ASP A 68 6.48 14.28 -23.18
C ASP A 68 7.43 15.47 -23.41
N LEU A 69 8.62 15.45 -22.78
CA LEU A 69 9.63 16.50 -22.94
C LEU A 69 10.43 16.38 -24.26
N ALA A 70 10.55 15.17 -24.82
CA ALA A 70 11.22 14.96 -26.10
C ALA A 70 10.37 15.38 -27.29
N MET A 71 9.04 15.26 -27.17
CA MET A 71 8.10 15.51 -28.27
C MET A 71 8.24 16.89 -28.93
N PRO A 72 8.36 18.03 -28.22
CA PRO A 72 8.52 19.33 -28.87
C PRO A 72 9.78 19.41 -29.75
N LYS A 73 10.88 18.76 -29.31
CA LYS A 73 12.11 18.72 -30.09
C LYS A 73 11.91 17.89 -31.37
N HIS A 74 11.28 16.72 -31.27
CA HIS A 74 11.01 15.86 -32.43
C HIS A 74 10.09 16.57 -33.43
N LEU A 75 9.08 17.31 -32.97
CA LEU A 75 8.23 18.13 -33.83
C LEU A 75 9.00 19.28 -34.49
N ALA A 76 9.90 19.95 -33.77
CA ALA A 76 10.71 21.04 -34.31
C ALA A 76 11.67 20.58 -35.42
N ASP A 77 12.11 19.32 -35.38
CA ASP A 77 13.01 18.72 -36.38
C ASP A 77 12.25 18.24 -37.65
N CYS A 78 10.91 18.23 -37.65
CA CYS A 78 10.09 17.83 -38.78
C CYS A 78 10.16 18.83 -39.94
N LYS A 79 10.32 18.34 -41.18
CA LYS A 79 10.37 19.18 -42.38
C LYS A 79 9.10 19.11 -43.20
N THR A 80 8.28 18.09 -42.97
CA THR A 80 7.03 17.85 -43.66
C THR A 80 5.90 17.49 -42.68
N VAL A 81 4.67 17.64 -43.15
CA VAL A 81 3.47 17.20 -42.41
C VAL A 81 3.49 15.67 -42.20
N GLN A 82 4.06 14.92 -43.13
CA GLN A 82 4.18 13.46 -43.00
C GLN A 82 5.13 13.07 -41.87
N ASP A 83 6.26 13.76 -41.70
CA ASP A 83 7.18 13.55 -40.57
C ASP A 83 6.46 13.80 -39.25
N MET A 84 5.69 14.89 -39.20
CA MET A 84 4.90 15.27 -38.02
C MET A 84 3.89 14.18 -37.64
N TYR A 85 3.16 13.63 -38.61
CA TYR A 85 2.26 12.49 -38.37
C TYR A 85 3.00 11.26 -37.86
N GLY A 86 4.20 10.99 -38.37
CA GLY A 86 5.06 9.91 -37.87
C GLY A 86 5.40 10.07 -36.39
N VAL A 87 5.86 11.27 -36.00
CA VAL A 87 6.18 11.59 -34.60
C VAL A 87 4.96 11.43 -33.69
N TYR A 88 3.79 11.93 -34.10
CA TYR A 88 2.56 11.74 -33.31
C TYR A 88 2.15 10.28 -33.20
N ALA A 89 2.20 9.53 -34.31
CA ALA A 89 1.84 8.11 -34.31
C ALA A 89 2.75 7.32 -33.35
N GLU A 90 4.06 7.52 -33.43
CA GLU A 90 5.03 6.88 -32.53
C GLU A 90 4.79 7.27 -31.07
N PHE A 91 4.56 8.55 -30.79
CA PHE A 91 4.28 9.04 -29.45
C PHE A 91 3.04 8.38 -28.83
N PHE A 92 1.93 8.31 -29.58
CA PHE A 92 0.70 7.70 -29.07
C PHE A 92 0.78 6.18 -28.98
N GLN A 93 1.47 5.52 -29.91
CA GLN A 93 1.72 4.08 -29.83
C GLN A 93 2.55 3.73 -28.59
N THR A 94 3.63 4.48 -28.35
CA THR A 94 4.49 4.33 -27.17
C THR A 94 3.70 4.61 -25.89
N ALA A 95 2.93 5.70 -25.85
CA ALA A 95 2.09 6.01 -24.71
C ALA A 95 1.10 4.88 -24.40
N TYR A 96 0.39 4.36 -25.41
CA TYR A 96 -0.54 3.25 -25.23
C TYR A 96 0.15 2.01 -24.65
N ALA A 97 1.32 1.63 -25.20
CA ALA A 97 2.10 0.50 -24.71
C ALA A 97 2.57 0.71 -23.25
N ASP A 98 3.03 1.92 -22.92
CA ASP A 98 3.46 2.28 -21.56
C ASP A 98 2.32 2.16 -20.53
N TYR A 99 1.13 2.68 -20.86
CA TYR A 99 -0.03 2.60 -19.96
C TYR A 99 -0.53 1.16 -19.80
N GLN A 100 -0.59 0.40 -20.89
CA GLN A 100 -1.00 -1.00 -20.84
C GLN A 100 -0.03 -1.80 -19.96
N HIS A 101 1.27 -1.61 -20.16
CA HIS A 101 2.29 -2.27 -19.35
C HIS A 101 2.18 -1.91 -17.86
N GLU A 102 2.00 -0.63 -17.53
CA GLU A 102 1.88 -0.21 -16.13
C GLU A 102 0.61 -0.78 -15.47
N LEU A 103 -0.51 -0.84 -16.20
CA LEU A 103 -1.74 -1.48 -15.73
C LEU A 103 -1.52 -2.96 -15.42
N GLU A 104 -0.81 -3.68 -16.29
CA GLU A 104 -0.45 -5.09 -16.08
C GLU A 104 0.43 -5.25 -14.81
N GLN A 105 1.43 -4.39 -14.62
CA GLN A 105 2.31 -4.42 -13.44
C GLN A 105 1.53 -4.18 -12.14
N ILE A 106 0.70 -3.14 -12.09
CA ILE A 106 -0.11 -2.81 -10.90
C ILE A 106 -1.08 -3.96 -10.60
N THR A 107 -1.73 -4.51 -11.62
CA THR A 107 -2.67 -5.63 -11.44
C THR A 107 -1.96 -6.87 -10.88
N LYS A 108 -0.79 -7.20 -11.44
CA LYS A 108 0.02 -8.33 -10.96
C LYS A 108 0.45 -8.14 -9.50
N LEU A 109 0.86 -6.93 -9.15
CA LEU A 109 1.32 -6.61 -7.81
C LEU A 109 0.18 -6.64 -6.79
N GLY A 110 -0.99 -6.09 -7.14
CA GLY A 110 -2.20 -6.17 -6.33
C GLY A 110 -2.65 -7.61 -6.10
N LYS A 111 -2.63 -8.44 -7.14
CA LYS A 111 -2.93 -9.87 -7.01
C LYS A 111 -1.93 -10.59 -6.09
N SER A 112 -0.63 -10.35 -6.27
CA SER A 112 0.41 -10.95 -5.41
C SER A 112 0.19 -10.59 -3.94
N LEU A 113 -0.09 -9.32 -3.64
CA LEU A 113 -0.33 -8.86 -2.28
C LEU A 113 -1.58 -9.51 -1.65
N ALA A 114 -2.65 -9.67 -2.43
CA ALA A 114 -3.86 -10.35 -1.99
C ALA A 114 -3.61 -11.84 -1.71
N ASP A 115 -2.97 -12.54 -2.65
CA ASP A 115 -2.61 -13.96 -2.51
C ASP A 115 -1.70 -14.19 -1.30
N ASP A 116 -0.71 -13.31 -1.11
CA ASP A 116 0.22 -13.34 0.01
C ASP A 116 -0.48 -13.15 1.36
N THR A 117 -1.46 -12.24 1.42
CA THR A 117 -2.24 -11.95 2.63
C THR A 117 -3.15 -13.14 2.97
N LEU A 118 -3.85 -13.68 1.97
CA LEU A 118 -4.71 -14.85 2.13
C LEU A 118 -3.89 -16.07 2.61
N HIS A 119 -2.71 -16.29 2.02
CA HIS A 119 -1.83 -17.38 2.43
C HIS A 119 -1.40 -17.26 3.90
N VAL A 120 -1.03 -16.06 4.37
CA VAL A 120 -0.65 -15.84 5.78
C VAL A 120 -1.82 -16.11 6.73
N VAL A 121 -3.02 -15.67 6.37
CA VAL A 121 -4.22 -15.94 7.18
C VAL A 121 -4.51 -17.45 7.23
N GLN A 122 -4.51 -18.12 6.08
CA GLN A 122 -4.77 -19.55 5.97
C GLN A 122 -3.77 -20.38 6.78
N SER A 123 -2.47 -20.11 6.63
CA SER A 123 -1.43 -20.87 7.34
C SER A 123 -1.54 -20.72 8.86
N ARG A 124 -1.90 -19.54 9.34
CA ARG A 124 -2.12 -19.28 10.77
C ARG A 124 -3.37 -19.95 11.31
N MET A 125 -4.45 -19.98 10.54
CA MET A 125 -5.65 -20.74 10.90
C MET A 125 -5.38 -22.25 11.01
N ASP A 126 -4.60 -22.79 10.08
CA ASP A 126 -4.21 -24.21 10.08
C ASP A 126 -3.29 -24.55 11.26
N GLU A 127 -2.36 -23.67 11.61
CA GLU A 127 -1.50 -23.81 12.79
C GLU A 127 -2.32 -23.80 14.09
N ALA A 128 -3.21 -22.82 14.27
CA ALA A 128 -4.07 -22.74 15.45
C ALA A 128 -4.98 -23.97 15.59
N ALA A 129 -5.50 -24.49 14.48
CA ALA A 129 -6.32 -25.70 14.45
C ALA A 129 -5.52 -26.98 14.79
N ARG A 130 -4.21 -26.99 14.56
CA ARG A 130 -3.31 -28.11 14.94
C ARG A 130 -2.94 -28.03 16.42
N GLU A 131 -2.60 -26.84 16.92
CA GLU A 131 -2.31 -26.62 18.34
C GLU A 131 -3.51 -26.98 19.22
N SER A 132 -4.73 -26.59 18.81
CA SER A 132 -5.97 -26.98 19.51
C SER A 132 -6.24 -28.50 19.50
N ARG A 133 -5.68 -29.26 18.55
CA ARG A 133 -5.82 -30.74 18.51
C ARG A 133 -4.75 -31.45 19.34
N GLN A 134 -3.58 -30.85 19.51
CA GLN A 134 -2.47 -31.41 20.29
C GLN A 134 -2.54 -31.07 21.78
N GLY A 135 -3.26 -30.00 22.16
CA GLY A 135 -3.50 -29.60 23.55
C GLY A 135 -4.65 -30.32 24.28
N LYS A 136 -5.09 -31.49 23.80
CA LYS A 136 -6.07 -32.36 24.47
C LYS A 136 -5.41 -33.62 25.00
#